data_AF-A0A0L8G513-F1
#
_entry.id   AF-A0A0L8G513-F1
#
_cell.length_a   1.000
_cell.length_b   1.000
_cell.length_c   1.000
_cell.angle_alpha   90.00
_cell.angle_beta   90.00
_cell.angle_gamma   90.00
#
_symmetry.space_group_name_H-M   'P 1'
#
loop_
_entity.id
_entity.type
_entity.pdbx_description
1 polymer ?
#
loop_
_entity_poly.entity_id
_entity_poly.type
_entity_poly.pdbx_seq_one_letter_code
_entity_poly.pdbx_strand_id
1 'polypeptide(L)'
;DRICCVNDLLVTGDYSEDPDLDINLCARDIFKSGYFFIEDIFYDDTRHADSPKYSDEVIAWAAKSGTHYKSLPMEDTKFSDLSLRIGYPFVYMHQGNCEHLLVVSDIRMLHPHDSFNILDYPYLVKRPSKKRTICRICAFDSARWMTEGSVNSLEDPSFYCQVCFRSIHYDQNGKKIGNFKAYKYFDSHTVL
;
A
#
# COMPACT_ATOMS: atom_id res chain seq x y z
N ASP A 1 -5.12 6.92 8.03
CA ASP A 1 -4.64 5.78 8.85
C ASP A 1 -3.19 5.92 9.28
N ARG A 2 -2.75 5.06 10.19
CA ARG A 2 -1.38 5.02 10.72
C ARG A 2 -0.57 3.80 10.26
N ILE A 3 -1.22 2.82 9.64
CA ILE A 3 -0.55 1.78 8.86
C ILE A 3 -0.26 2.39 7.50
N CYS A 4 1.01 2.43 7.12
CA CYS A 4 1.41 2.93 5.81
C CYS A 4 1.62 1.76 4.86
N CYS A 5 1.19 1.91 3.62
CA CYS A 5 1.50 0.99 2.54
C CYS A 5 2.05 1.78 1.35
N VAL A 6 3.02 1.24 0.62
CA VAL A 6 3.46 1.85 -0.64
C VAL A 6 2.31 1.94 -1.65
N ASN A 7 1.39 0.97 -1.62
CA ASN A 7 0.24 0.97 -2.50
C ASN A 7 -0.67 2.18 -2.24
N ASP A 8 -0.69 2.74 -1.03
CA ASP A 8 -1.45 3.96 -0.71
C ASP A 8 -0.98 5.19 -1.47
N LEU A 9 0.25 5.20 -1.97
CA LEU A 9 0.80 6.30 -2.75
C LEU A 9 0.65 6.08 -4.26
N LEU A 10 0.19 4.90 -4.70
CA LEU A 10 0.09 4.63 -6.12
C LEU A 10 -0.87 5.61 -6.78
N VAL A 11 -0.41 6.17 -7.88
CA VAL A 11 -1.20 7.04 -8.75
C VAL A 11 -1.57 6.18 -9.96
N THR A 12 -2.87 5.89 -10.09
CA THR A 12 -3.37 4.89 -11.04
C THR A 12 -3.53 5.48 -12.43
N GLY A 13 -2.86 4.90 -13.42
CA GLY A 13 -3.05 5.27 -14.82
C GLY A 13 -1.76 5.23 -15.62
N ASP A 14 -1.92 5.25 -16.95
CA ASP A 14 -0.81 5.45 -17.88
C ASP A 14 -0.60 6.94 -18.14
N TYR A 15 0.61 7.42 -17.86
CA TYR A 15 1.04 8.81 -18.02
C TYR A 15 2.10 8.96 -19.12
N SER A 16 2.20 7.98 -20.02
CA SER A 16 3.16 8.04 -21.11
C SER A 16 2.86 9.17 -22.11
N GLU A 17 1.59 9.57 -22.26
CA GLU A 17 1.21 10.68 -23.14
C GLU A 17 1.40 12.06 -22.49
N ASP A 18 1.06 12.19 -21.19
CA ASP A 18 1.24 13.41 -20.41
C ASP A 18 1.90 13.13 -19.04
N PRO A 19 3.24 12.98 -19.01
CA PRO A 19 3.98 12.69 -17.78
C PRO A 19 4.06 13.86 -16.77
N ASP A 20 3.70 15.08 -17.17
CA ASP A 20 3.65 16.26 -16.30
C ASP A 20 2.27 16.52 -15.70
N LEU A 21 1.27 15.68 -16.03
CA LEU A 21 -0.05 15.76 -15.45
C LEU A 21 0.04 15.76 -13.92
N ASP A 22 -0.47 16.83 -13.30
CA ASP A 22 -0.54 16.96 -11.86
C ASP A 22 -1.72 16.15 -11.32
N ILE A 23 -1.43 15.19 -10.45
CA ILE A 23 -2.42 14.25 -9.95
C ILE A 23 -2.36 14.24 -8.46
N ASN A 24 -3.42 14.79 -7.89
CA ASN A 24 -3.58 14.98 -6.46
C ASN A 24 -4.39 13.85 -5.80
N LEU A 25 -4.66 12.76 -6.53
CA LEU A 25 -5.37 11.59 -6.02
C LEU A 25 -4.47 10.37 -6.07
N CYS A 26 -4.22 9.76 -4.92
CA CYS A 26 -3.55 8.47 -4.82
C CYS A 26 -4.53 7.37 -4.41
N ALA A 27 -4.09 6.12 -4.47
CA ALA A 27 -4.94 4.95 -4.25
C ALA A 27 -5.70 5.01 -2.92
N ARG A 28 -5.10 5.54 -1.85
CA ARG A 28 -5.78 5.71 -0.54
C ARG A 28 -6.99 6.64 -0.60
N ASP A 29 -6.96 7.63 -1.49
CA ASP A 29 -8.03 8.63 -1.60
C ASP A 29 -9.23 8.07 -2.35
N ILE A 30 -8.97 7.11 -3.24
CA ILE A 30 -9.95 6.46 -4.11
C ILE A 30 -10.52 5.21 -3.44
N PHE A 31 -9.64 4.37 -2.89
CA PHE A 31 -9.97 3.06 -2.32
C PHE A 31 -9.84 3.10 -0.80
N LYS A 32 -10.94 3.43 -0.13
CA LYS A 32 -10.97 3.68 1.32
C LYS A 32 -11.31 2.45 2.15
N SER A 33 -11.82 1.40 1.52
CA SER A 33 -12.18 0.16 2.20
C SER A 33 -10.95 -0.62 2.66
N GLY A 34 -11.09 -1.27 3.80
CA GLY A 34 -10.15 -2.27 4.30
C GLY A 34 -10.74 -3.03 5.48
N TYR A 35 -10.09 -4.11 5.89
CA TYR A 35 -10.44 -4.83 7.10
C TYR A 35 -9.21 -5.43 7.78
N PHE A 36 -9.33 -5.70 9.07
CA PHE A 36 -8.49 -6.71 9.73
C PHE A 36 -9.26 -8.02 9.82
N PHE A 37 -8.59 -9.14 9.56
CA PHE A 37 -9.11 -10.46 9.83
C PHE A 37 -8.29 -11.07 10.96
N ILE A 38 -8.91 -11.19 12.12
CA ILE A 38 -8.29 -11.66 13.36
C ILE A 38 -9.17 -12.78 13.91
N GLU A 39 -8.58 -13.97 14.02
CA GLU A 39 -9.31 -15.21 14.33
C GLU A 39 -10.42 -15.46 13.29
N ASP A 40 -11.69 -15.49 13.73
CA ASP A 40 -12.85 -15.74 12.87
C ASP A 40 -13.70 -14.46 12.66
N ILE A 41 -13.10 -13.29 12.87
CA ILE A 41 -13.79 -12.00 12.85
C ILE A 41 -13.10 -11.04 11.87
N PHE A 42 -13.90 -10.53 10.93
CA PHE A 42 -13.56 -9.36 10.12
C PHE A 42 -13.89 -8.09 10.90
N TYR A 43 -12.93 -7.18 10.97
CA TYR A 43 -13.08 -5.84 11.51
C TYR A 43 -13.04 -4.88 10.32
N ASP A 44 -14.19 -4.63 9.73
CA ASP A 44 -14.32 -3.82 8.51
C ASP A 44 -14.23 -2.33 8.85
N ASP A 45 -13.48 -1.59 8.04
CA ASP A 45 -13.46 -0.14 8.11
C ASP A 45 -14.77 0.41 7.55
N THR A 46 -15.67 0.85 8.44
CA THR A 46 -16.97 1.38 8.06
C THR A 46 -17.08 2.89 8.21
N ARG A 47 -15.94 3.58 8.42
CA ARG A 47 -15.87 5.05 8.56
C ARG A 47 -16.38 5.80 7.33
N HIS A 48 -16.41 5.13 6.18
CA HIS A 48 -16.92 5.66 4.92
C HIS A 48 -18.13 4.85 4.45
N ALA A 49 -19.34 5.38 4.64
CA ALA A 49 -20.60 4.68 4.34
C ALA A 49 -20.74 4.21 2.88
N ASP A 50 -20.11 4.93 1.94
CA ASP A 50 -20.15 4.58 0.51
C ASP A 50 -19.11 3.50 0.13
N SER A 51 -18.24 3.11 1.05
CA SER A 51 -17.15 2.17 0.79
C SER A 51 -17.64 0.73 0.97
N PRO A 52 -17.38 -0.17 -0.01
CA PRO A 52 -17.84 -1.56 0.08
C PRO A 52 -17.11 -2.30 1.22
N LYS A 53 -17.82 -3.21 1.89
CA LYS A 53 -17.21 -4.14 2.84
C LYS A 53 -16.65 -5.33 2.09
N TYR A 54 -15.33 -5.40 2.01
CA TYR A 54 -14.70 -6.51 1.29
C TYR A 54 -14.92 -7.87 1.98
N SER A 55 -15.22 -7.88 3.28
CA SER A 55 -15.54 -9.11 4.01
C SER A 55 -16.78 -9.83 3.47
N ASP A 56 -17.75 -9.10 2.92
CA ASP A 56 -19.08 -9.65 2.59
C ASP A 56 -18.99 -10.82 1.60
N GLU A 57 -18.14 -10.68 0.58
CA GLU A 57 -17.90 -11.72 -0.42
C GLU A 57 -17.26 -12.96 0.21
N VAL A 58 -16.27 -12.76 1.10
CA VAL A 58 -15.54 -13.84 1.77
C VAL A 58 -16.45 -14.58 2.75
N ILE A 59 -17.26 -13.85 3.52
CA ILE A 59 -18.26 -14.41 4.45
C ILE A 59 -19.30 -15.24 3.69
N ALA A 60 -19.85 -14.70 2.60
CA ALA A 60 -20.83 -15.41 1.78
C ALA A 60 -20.24 -16.65 1.11
N TRP A 61 -18.98 -16.61 0.69
CA TRP A 61 -18.26 -17.77 0.16
C TRP A 61 -18.05 -18.84 1.23
N ALA A 62 -17.55 -18.47 2.41
CA ALA A 62 -17.25 -19.39 3.51
C ALA A 62 -18.50 -20.08 4.07
N ALA A 63 -19.64 -19.37 4.09
CA ALA A 63 -20.91 -19.94 4.53
C ALA A 63 -21.35 -21.15 3.69
N LYS A 64 -20.97 -21.22 2.40
CA LYS A 64 -21.28 -22.35 1.52
C LYS A 64 -20.57 -23.63 1.94
N SER A 65 -19.42 -23.53 2.62
CA SER A 65 -18.68 -24.68 3.16
C SER A 65 -18.99 -24.97 4.63
N GLY A 66 -19.98 -24.27 5.23
CA GLY A 66 -20.34 -24.41 6.64
C GLY A 66 -19.44 -23.65 7.61
N THR A 67 -18.56 -22.78 7.09
CA THR A 67 -17.73 -21.89 7.92
C THR A 67 -18.43 -20.56 8.12
N HIS A 68 -18.54 -20.11 9.37
CA HIS A 68 -19.25 -18.88 9.71
C HIS A 68 -18.30 -17.88 10.35
N TYR A 69 -17.98 -16.82 9.61
CA TYR A 69 -17.25 -15.68 10.12
C TYR A 69 -18.19 -14.57 10.57
N LYS A 70 -17.70 -13.71 11.46
CA LYS A 70 -18.41 -12.49 11.88
C LYS A 70 -17.77 -11.27 11.23
N SER A 71 -18.56 -10.20 11.08
CA SER A 71 -18.05 -8.86 10.74
C SER A 71 -18.47 -7.89 11.83
N LEU A 72 -17.54 -7.05 12.28
CA LEU A 72 -17.72 -5.98 13.25
C LEU A 72 -17.14 -4.68 12.69
N PRO A 73 -17.70 -3.51 13.03
CA PRO A 73 -17.12 -2.22 12.66
C PRO A 73 -15.78 -1.99 13.37
N MET A 74 -14.76 -1.62 12.59
CA MET A 74 -13.40 -1.38 13.08
C MET A 74 -13.33 -0.17 14.02
N GLU A 75 -14.07 0.90 13.71
CA GLU A 75 -14.08 2.14 14.48
C GLU A 75 -14.66 2.01 15.89
N ASP A 76 -15.51 1.00 16.12
CA ASP A 76 -16.10 0.73 17.43
C ASP A 76 -15.33 -0.34 18.22
N THR A 77 -14.28 -0.92 17.65
CA THR A 77 -13.49 -1.99 18.26
C THR A 77 -12.19 -1.45 18.86
N LYS A 78 -11.93 -1.74 20.14
CA LYS A 78 -10.65 -1.41 20.79
C LYS A 78 -9.69 -2.59 20.73
N PHE A 79 -8.39 -2.30 20.85
CA PHE A 79 -7.36 -3.35 20.99
C PHE A 79 -7.62 -4.30 22.18
N SER A 80 -8.23 -3.81 23.26
CA SER A 80 -8.62 -4.61 24.42
C SER A 80 -9.72 -5.63 24.14
N ASP A 81 -10.48 -5.43 23.05
CA ASP A 81 -11.61 -6.28 22.69
C ASP A 81 -11.17 -7.43 21.76
N LEU A 82 -9.91 -7.39 21.28
CA LEU A 82 -9.36 -8.36 20.36
C LEU A 82 -8.86 -9.61 21.09
N SER A 83 -9.21 -10.78 20.55
CA SER A 83 -8.57 -12.04 20.92
C SER A 83 -7.31 -12.23 20.08
N LEU A 84 -6.14 -12.13 20.70
CA LEU A 84 -4.85 -12.12 20.01
C LEU A 84 -4.00 -13.32 20.44
N ARG A 85 -3.35 -13.95 19.46
CA ARG A 85 -2.32 -14.97 19.66
C ARG A 85 -0.95 -14.39 19.35
N ILE A 86 -0.05 -14.46 20.32
CA ILE A 86 1.32 -13.98 20.15
C ILE A 86 2.03 -14.85 19.10
N GLY A 87 2.68 -14.20 18.14
CA GLY A 87 3.40 -14.84 17.04
C GLY A 87 2.52 -15.42 15.92
N TYR A 88 1.19 -15.32 16.03
CA TYR A 88 0.28 -15.78 14.99
C TYR A 88 0.09 -14.70 13.89
N PRO A 89 0.10 -15.08 12.60
CA PRO A 89 -0.13 -14.14 11.50
C PRO A 89 -1.63 -13.90 11.29
N PHE A 90 -2.06 -12.66 11.54
CA PHE A 90 -3.35 -12.12 11.15
C PHE A 90 -3.23 -11.35 9.82
N VAL A 91 -4.37 -10.98 9.24
CA VAL A 91 -4.41 -10.28 7.94
C VAL A 91 -4.94 -8.87 8.12
N TYR A 92 -4.29 -7.92 7.47
CA TYR A 92 -4.84 -6.61 7.14
C TYR A 92 -4.96 -6.52 5.62
N MET A 93 -6.17 -6.26 5.11
CA MET A 93 -6.40 -6.09 3.68
C MET A 93 -6.95 -4.69 3.41
N HIS A 94 -6.44 -4.04 2.38
CA HIS A 94 -6.97 -2.76 1.88
C HIS A 94 -6.89 -2.70 0.36
N GLN A 95 -7.58 -1.71 -0.23
CA GLN A 95 -7.62 -1.51 -1.69
C GLN A 95 -8.09 -2.76 -2.49
N GLY A 96 -8.81 -3.68 -1.85
CA GLY A 96 -9.41 -4.87 -2.45
C GLY A 96 -8.46 -6.05 -2.67
N ASN A 97 -7.16 -5.82 -2.79
CA ASN A 97 -6.18 -6.88 -3.07
C ASN A 97 -4.81 -6.68 -2.39
N CYS A 98 -4.66 -5.65 -1.56
CA CYS A 98 -3.40 -5.37 -0.89
C CYS A 98 -3.41 -5.99 0.50
N GLU A 99 -2.83 -7.18 0.61
CA GLU A 99 -2.78 -7.98 1.83
C GLU A 99 -1.46 -7.77 2.60
N HIS A 100 -1.57 -7.57 3.91
CA HIS A 100 -0.44 -7.42 4.82
C HIS A 100 -0.61 -8.37 6.01
N LEU A 101 0.48 -8.99 6.43
CA LEU A 101 0.49 -9.77 7.65
C LEU A 101 0.63 -8.84 8.86
N LEU A 102 -0.31 -8.97 9.79
CA LEU A 102 -0.26 -8.36 11.11
C LEU A 102 0.15 -9.43 12.12
N VAL A 103 1.24 -9.18 12.86
CA VAL A 103 1.71 -10.11 13.89
C VAL A 103 1.85 -9.36 15.20
N VAL A 104 1.22 -9.89 16.25
CA VAL A 104 1.48 -9.44 17.63
C VAL A 104 2.71 -10.18 18.12
N SER A 105 3.86 -9.51 18.12
CA SER A 105 5.13 -10.15 18.49
C SER A 105 5.33 -10.30 19.99
N ASP A 106 4.79 -9.38 20.79
CA ASP A 106 4.96 -9.32 22.24
C ASP A 106 3.82 -8.50 22.86
N ILE A 107 3.50 -8.78 24.13
CA ILE A 107 2.57 -7.99 24.94
C ILE A 107 3.22 -7.77 26.30
N ARG A 108 3.36 -6.49 26.69
CA ARG A 108 3.97 -6.12 27.97
C ARG A 108 3.19 -5.01 28.66
N MET A 109 3.37 -4.93 29.97
CA MET A 109 2.88 -3.82 30.77
C MET A 109 3.56 -2.50 30.36
N LEU A 110 2.85 -1.39 30.57
CA LEU A 110 3.37 -0.04 30.35
C LEU A 110 4.63 0.19 31.22
N HIS A 111 5.73 0.55 30.58
CA HIS A 111 7.01 0.80 31.24
C HIS A 111 7.16 2.31 31.55
N PRO A 112 7.86 2.72 32.62
CA PRO A 112 8.11 4.13 32.92
C PRO A 112 8.83 4.96 31.85
N HIS A 113 9.38 4.31 30.81
CA HIS A 113 10.03 4.97 29.66
C HIS A 113 9.14 5.04 28.42
N ASP A 114 7.96 4.43 28.48
CA ASP A 114 6.96 4.59 27.43
C ASP A 114 6.29 5.96 27.55
N SER A 115 5.70 6.43 26.45
CA SER A 115 4.86 7.61 26.52
C SER A 115 3.59 7.32 27.31
N PHE A 116 3.25 8.20 28.25
CA PHE A 116 1.96 8.18 28.93
C PHE A 116 0.89 9.00 28.17
N ASN A 117 1.30 9.75 27.14
CA ASN A 117 0.37 10.50 26.31
C ASN A 117 -0.20 9.59 25.22
N ILE A 118 -1.53 9.40 25.25
CA ILE A 118 -2.23 8.55 24.28
C ILE A 118 -2.04 9.03 22.83
N LEU A 119 -1.82 10.33 22.60
CA LEU A 119 -1.64 10.90 21.27
C LEU A 119 -0.31 10.52 20.61
N ASP A 120 0.64 9.98 21.38
CA ASP A 120 1.93 9.52 20.85
C ASP A 120 1.81 8.11 20.23
N TYR A 121 0.67 7.44 20.41
CA TYR A 121 0.39 6.13 19.83
C TYR A 121 -0.44 6.23 18.54
N PRO A 122 -0.24 5.30 17.58
CA PRO A 122 0.73 4.22 17.58
C PRO A 122 2.18 4.72 17.46
N TYR A 123 3.07 4.15 18.28
CA TYR A 123 4.48 4.55 18.36
C TYR A 123 5.35 3.66 17.47
N LEU A 124 6.09 4.27 16.55
CA LEU A 124 6.95 3.55 15.63
C LEU A 124 8.29 3.17 16.30
N VAL A 125 8.44 1.90 16.65
CA VAL A 125 9.64 1.40 17.36
C VAL A 125 10.81 1.13 16.40
N LYS A 126 10.53 0.61 15.21
CA LYS A 126 11.58 0.20 14.27
C LYS A 126 11.13 0.37 12.83
N ARG A 127 12.05 0.88 12.00
CA ARG A 127 11.94 0.88 10.53
C ARG A 127 12.96 -0.11 9.95
N PRO A 128 12.55 -1.06 9.12
CA PRO A 128 13.51 -1.89 8.39
C PRO A 128 14.25 -1.03 7.36
N SER A 129 15.58 -1.01 7.41
CA SER A 129 16.39 -0.43 6.34
C SER A 129 16.33 -1.33 5.11
N LYS A 130 15.78 -0.81 4.00
CA LYS A 130 15.68 -1.53 2.73
C LYS A 130 16.36 -0.72 1.61
N LYS A 131 16.85 -1.42 0.57
CA LYS A 131 17.65 -0.82 -0.52
C LYS A 131 16.76 -0.18 -1.57
N ARG A 132 16.91 1.12 -1.81
CA ARG A 132 16.17 1.85 -2.86
C ARG A 132 16.27 1.21 -4.25
N THR A 133 15.19 1.26 -5.01
CA THR A 133 15.18 0.99 -6.46
C THR A 133 15.84 2.16 -7.18
N ILE A 134 16.95 1.87 -7.86
CA ILE A 134 17.71 2.87 -8.62
C ILE A 134 17.36 2.83 -10.11
N CYS A 135 17.55 3.95 -10.79
CA CYS A 135 17.39 4.06 -12.23
C CYS A 135 18.30 3.08 -12.98
N ARG A 136 17.77 2.37 -13.97
CA ARG A 136 18.51 1.41 -14.80
C ARG A 136 19.53 2.03 -15.74
N ILE A 137 19.48 3.34 -15.93
CA ILE A 137 20.31 4.06 -16.91
C ILE A 137 21.50 4.73 -16.23
N CYS A 138 21.24 5.62 -15.27
CA CYS A 138 22.32 6.29 -14.56
C CYS A 138 22.88 5.47 -13.39
N ALA A 139 22.17 4.43 -12.94
CA ALA A 139 22.53 3.60 -11.78
C ALA A 139 22.79 4.39 -10.49
N PHE A 140 22.29 5.62 -10.40
CA PHE A 140 22.57 6.54 -9.31
C PHE A 140 21.30 7.04 -8.65
N ASP A 141 20.46 7.75 -9.41
CA ASP A 141 19.21 8.33 -8.89
C ASP A 141 18.16 7.27 -8.58
N SER A 142 17.27 7.59 -7.64
CA SER A 142 16.12 6.73 -7.33
C SER A 142 15.12 6.73 -8.48
N ALA A 143 14.53 5.56 -8.73
CA ALA A 143 13.46 5.44 -9.72
C ALA A 143 12.24 6.26 -9.29
N ARG A 144 11.62 6.94 -10.26
CA ARG A 144 10.35 7.66 -10.14
C ARG A 144 9.33 7.23 -11.19
N TRP A 145 9.79 6.47 -12.18
CA TRP A 145 8.99 5.97 -13.28
C TRP A 145 9.25 4.49 -13.48
N MET A 146 8.18 3.77 -13.78
CA MET A 146 8.21 2.42 -14.29
C MET A 146 7.58 2.44 -15.69
N THR A 147 8.22 1.83 -16.67
CA THR A 147 7.69 1.72 -18.03
C THR A 147 7.48 0.28 -18.44
N GLU A 148 6.45 0.04 -19.25
CA GLU A 148 6.15 -1.27 -19.85
C GLU A 148 6.12 -1.18 -21.37
N GLY A 149 6.63 -2.21 -22.04
CA GLY A 149 6.55 -2.39 -23.50
C GLY A 149 7.44 -1.44 -24.31
N SER A 150 8.35 -0.71 -23.67
CA SER A 150 9.27 0.22 -24.34
C SER A 150 10.41 -0.53 -25.03
N VAL A 151 10.53 -0.32 -26.34
CA VAL A 151 11.65 -0.87 -27.16
C VAL A 151 13.01 -0.30 -26.80
N ASN A 152 13.04 0.82 -26.07
CA ASN A 152 14.27 1.47 -25.60
C ASN A 152 14.68 0.98 -24.20
N SER A 153 13.97 0.00 -23.64
CA SER A 153 14.24 -0.56 -22.32
C SER A 153 15.11 -1.82 -22.41
N LEU A 154 16.02 -2.00 -21.45
CA LEU A 154 16.83 -3.21 -21.33
C LEU A 154 16.06 -4.39 -20.71
N GLU A 155 15.05 -4.08 -19.92
CA GLU A 155 14.19 -5.02 -19.18
C GLU A 155 12.73 -4.56 -19.35
N ASP A 156 11.76 -5.45 -19.13
CA ASP A 156 10.34 -5.11 -19.15
C ASP A 156 9.65 -5.78 -17.94
N PRO A 157 9.12 -5.02 -16.95
CA PRO A 157 9.16 -3.55 -16.84
C PRO A 157 10.57 -2.99 -16.54
N SER A 158 10.80 -1.70 -16.81
CA SER A 158 12.05 -1.00 -16.47
C SER A 158 11.84 0.28 -15.65
N PHE A 159 12.87 0.67 -14.88
CA PHE A 159 12.78 1.73 -13.87
C PHE A 159 13.74 2.89 -14.14
N TYR A 160 13.23 4.11 -14.06
CA TYR A 160 13.95 5.33 -14.45
C TYR A 160 13.81 6.44 -13.41
N CYS A 161 14.87 7.23 -13.24
CA CYS A 161 14.74 8.53 -12.61
C CYS A 161 14.03 9.51 -13.56
N GLN A 162 13.59 10.66 -13.04
CA GLN A 162 12.88 11.68 -13.85
C GLN A 162 13.67 12.07 -15.12
N VAL A 163 14.97 12.30 -14.99
CA VAL A 163 15.82 12.80 -16.09
C VAL A 163 15.98 11.73 -17.17
N CYS A 164 16.43 10.54 -16.79
CA CYS A 164 16.64 9.45 -17.76
C CYS A 164 15.34 8.98 -18.42
N PHE A 165 14.22 8.99 -17.69
CA PHE A 165 12.91 8.71 -18.27
C PHE A 165 12.62 9.64 -19.45
N ARG A 166 12.80 10.95 -19.25
CA ARG A 166 12.59 11.97 -20.29
C ARG A 166 13.54 11.80 -21.46
N SER A 167 14.84 11.62 -21.19
CA SER A 167 15.86 11.54 -22.24
C SER A 167 15.70 10.35 -23.18
N ILE A 168 15.10 9.25 -22.73
CA ILE A 168 14.98 8.00 -23.52
C ILE A 168 13.64 7.89 -24.23
N HIS A 169 12.59 8.46 -23.66
CA HIS A 169 11.21 8.21 -24.09
C HIS A 169 10.56 9.40 -24.80
N TYR A 170 11.20 10.58 -24.79
CA TYR A 170 10.65 11.79 -25.39
C TYR A 170 11.71 12.54 -26.19
N ASP A 171 11.27 13.20 -27.27
CA ASP A 171 12.14 14.07 -28.06
C ASP A 171 12.33 15.44 -27.38
N GLN A 172 13.14 16.29 -28.01
CA GLN A 172 13.43 17.66 -27.54
C GLN A 172 12.19 18.56 -27.43
N ASN A 173 11.09 18.24 -28.10
CA ASN A 173 9.81 18.95 -28.04
C ASN A 173 8.86 18.31 -27.00
N GLY A 174 9.30 17.30 -26.26
CA GLY A 174 8.47 16.56 -25.32
C GLY A 174 7.52 15.55 -25.98
N LYS A 175 7.71 15.23 -27.26
CA LYS A 175 6.87 14.25 -27.96
C LYS A 175 7.35 12.83 -27.64
N LYS A 176 6.41 11.96 -27.28
CA LYS A 176 6.64 10.54 -27.00
C LYS A 176 7.31 9.83 -28.19
N ILE A 177 8.34 9.04 -27.90
CA ILE A 177 9.09 8.21 -28.86
C ILE A 177 8.75 6.74 -28.63
N GLY A 178 8.07 6.13 -29.60
CA GLY A 178 7.68 4.73 -29.54
C GLY A 178 6.40 4.46 -28.74
N ASN A 179 6.02 3.19 -28.68
CA ASN A 179 4.83 2.73 -27.96
C ASN A 179 5.25 2.13 -26.62
N PHE A 180 4.83 2.74 -25.52
CA PHE A 180 5.08 2.24 -24.17
C PHE A 180 4.02 2.81 -23.23
N LYS A 181 3.87 2.20 -22.05
CA LYS A 181 3.11 2.75 -20.94
C LYS A 181 4.08 3.25 -19.87
N ALA A 182 3.70 4.29 -19.14
CA ALA A 182 4.52 4.85 -18.07
C ALA A 182 3.68 5.11 -16.82
N TYR A 183 4.19 4.64 -15.69
CA TYR A 183 3.51 4.73 -14.41
C TYR A 183 4.43 5.43 -13.42
N LYS A 184 3.85 6.30 -12.57
CA LYS A 184 4.59 6.87 -11.44
C LYS A 184 4.99 5.73 -10.52
N TYR A 185 6.29 5.64 -10.24
CA TYR A 185 6.83 4.61 -9.37
C TYR A 185 7.17 5.22 -8.01
N PHE A 186 6.56 4.65 -6.98
CA PHE A 186 6.88 4.94 -5.58
C PHE A 186 7.68 3.79 -5.03
N ASP A 187 8.89 4.11 -4.58
CA ASP A 187 9.72 3.11 -3.95
C ASP A 187 9.11 2.72 -2.60
N SER A 188 8.86 1.43 -2.40
CA SER A 188 8.38 0.87 -1.13
C SER A 188 9.26 1.24 0.08
N HIS A 189 10.49 1.69 -0.18
CA HIS A 189 11.48 2.12 0.81
C HIS A 189 11.34 3.60 1.20
N THR A 190 10.53 4.39 0.48
CA THR A 190 10.28 5.80 0.81
C THR A 190 9.01 6.02 1.64
N VAL A 191 8.18 4.99 1.82
CA VAL A 191 6.82 5.10 2.39
C VAL A 191 6.71 4.56 3.83
N LEU A 192 7.78 3.99 4.38
CA LEU A 192 7.76 3.31 5.69
C LEU A 192 8.93 3.66 6.62
#